data_AF-A0A2T5GZZ8-F1
#
_entry.id   AF-A0A2T5GZZ8-F1
#
_cell.length_a   1.000
_cell.length_b   1.000
_cell.length_c   1.000
_cell.angle_alpha   90.00
_cell.angle_beta   90.00
_cell.angle_gamma   90.00
#
_symmetry.space_group_name_H-M   'P 1'
#
loop_
_entity.id
_entity.type
_entity.pdbx_description
1 polymer ?
#
loop_
_entity_poly.entity_id
_entity_poly.type
_entity_poly.pdbx_seq_one_letter_code
_entity_poly.pdbx_strand_id
1 'polypeptide(L)' 'MHSEAQTIARLKSMAFLIEEALRIADEGDNAMLGAKLSDCIDCLHAALTELDGGANSVSASDTSASPLQTDLTPLSI' A
#
# COMPACT_ATOMS: atom_id res chain seq x y z
N MET A 1 -8.38 23.98 -14.94
CA MET A 1 -8.09 22.57 -14.60
C MET A 1 -6.60 22.49 -14.30
N HIS A 2 -6.20 22.01 -13.12
CA HIS A 2 -4.78 21.75 -12.85
C HIS A 2 -4.31 20.57 -13.71
N SER A 3 -3.08 20.62 -14.21
CA SER A 3 -2.52 19.47 -14.90
C SER A 3 -2.26 18.34 -13.89
N GLU A 4 -2.24 17.11 -14.38
CA GLU A 4 -1.87 15.94 -13.60
C GLU A 4 -0.49 16.11 -12.94
N ALA A 5 0.49 16.62 -13.69
CA ALA A 5 1.82 16.94 -13.17
C ALA A 5 1.79 17.97 -12.01
N GLN A 6 0.95 19.00 -12.09
CA GLN A 6 0.76 19.96 -10.99
C GLN A 6 0.10 19.31 -9.77
N THR A 7 -0.83 18.39 -10.01
CA THR A 7 -1.53 17.66 -8.96
C THR A 7 -0.57 16.74 -8.22
N ILE A 8 0.25 15.96 -8.94
CA ILE A 8 1.29 15.10 -8.39
C ILE A 8 2.31 15.92 -7.61
N ALA A 9 2.80 17.04 -8.16
CA ALA A 9 3.75 17.91 -7.47
C ALA A 9 3.18 18.43 -6.14
N ARG A 10 1.92 18.85 -6.13
CA ARG A 10 1.23 19.32 -4.93
C ARG A 10 1.08 18.21 -3.88
N LEU A 11 0.68 17.01 -4.29
CA LEU A 11 0.59 15.86 -3.39
C LEU A 11 1.94 15.49 -2.79
N LYS A 12 3.02 15.48 -3.58
CA LYS A 12 4.39 15.26 -3.08
C LYS A 12 4.82 16.30 -2.06
N SER A 13 4.50 17.58 -2.29
CA SER A 13 4.77 18.64 -1.30
C SER A 13 3.97 18.46 -0.02
N MET A 14 2.70 18.02 -0.10
CA MET A 14 1.89 17.76 1.09
C MET A 14 2.41 16.57 1.89
N ALA A 15 2.80 15.49 1.22
CA ALA A 15 3.40 14.32 1.87
C ALA A 15 4.65 14.71 2.67
N PHE A 16 5.58 15.43 2.04
CA PHE A 16 6.79 15.93 2.71
C PHE A 16 6.47 16.73 3.99
N LEU A 17 5.51 17.66 3.94
CA LEU A 17 5.15 18.46 5.12
C LEU A 17 4.57 17.61 6.27
N ILE A 18 3.88 16.52 5.95
CA ILE A 18 3.31 15.61 6.95
C ILE A 18 4.40 14.73 7.55
N GLU A 19 5.39 14.28 6.76
CA GLU A 19 6.57 13.57 7.27
C GLU A 19 7.36 14.44 8.25
N GLU A 20 7.55 15.72 7.91
CA GLU A 20 8.19 16.69 8.81
C GLU A 20 7.38 16.88 10.11
N ALA A 21 6.05 16.99 10.00
CA ALA A 21 5.16 17.10 11.16
C ALA A 21 5.20 15.84 12.04
N LEU A 22 5.31 14.65 11.43
CA LEU A 22 5.43 13.38 12.15
C LEU A 22 6.74 13.32 12.92
N ARG A 23 7.85 13.73 12.30
CA ARG A 23 9.14 13.83 13.00
C ARG A 23 9.09 14.77 14.20
N ILE A 24 8.43 15.93 14.06
CA ILE A 24 8.24 16.88 15.18
C ILE A 24 7.33 16.27 16.27
N ALA A 25 6.29 15.52 15.89
CA ALA A 25 5.41 14.85 16.85
C ALA A 25 6.17 13.79 17.65
N ASP A 26 7.06 13.03 16.99
CA ASP A 26 7.92 12.02 17.62
C ASP A 26 8.95 12.67 18.55
N GLU A 27 9.61 13.75 18.13
CA GLU A 27 10.53 14.54 18.98
C GLU A 27 9.82 15.12 20.21
N GLY A 28 8.54 15.47 20.07
CA GLY A 28 7.71 16.02 21.15
C GLY A 28 6.97 14.98 22.00
N ASP A 29 7.19 13.68 21.78
CA ASP A 29 6.52 12.57 22.48
C ASP A 29 4.98 12.59 22.37
N ASN A 30 4.46 13.10 21.23
CA ASN A 30 3.03 13.22 20.94
C ASN A 30 2.51 12.01 20.15
N ALA A 31 2.50 10.82 20.76
CA ALA A 31 2.16 9.56 20.09
C ALA A 31 0.82 9.54 19.34
N MET A 32 -0.24 10.14 19.91
CA MET A 32 -1.56 10.23 19.24
C MET A 32 -1.54 11.12 17.99
N LEU A 33 -0.71 12.16 17.99
CA LEU A 33 -0.53 13.03 16.83
C LEU A 33 0.29 12.29 15.76
N GLY A 34 1.38 11.63 16.15
CA GLY A 34 2.20 10.80 15.27
C GLY A 34 1.37 9.73 14.54
N ALA A 35 0.51 8.99 15.26
CA ALA A 35 -0.36 7.99 14.66
C ALA A 35 -1.35 8.56 13.61
N LYS A 36 -1.96 9.71 13.90
CA LYS A 36 -2.87 10.36 12.92
C LYS A 36 -2.13 10.87 11.69
N LEU A 37 -0.90 11.35 11.87
CA LEU A 37 -0.06 11.81 10.78
C LEU A 37 0.44 10.62 9.94
N SER A 38 0.71 9.47 10.54
CA SER A 38 1.07 8.25 9.79
C SER A 38 -0.10 7.74 8.95
N ASP A 39 -1.31 7.70 9.50
CA ASP A 39 -2.49 7.32 8.72
C ASP A 39 -2.71 8.26 7.51
N CYS A 40 -2.40 9.55 7.69
CA CYS A 40 -2.53 10.55 6.65
C CYS A 40 -1.46 10.41 5.56
N ILE A 41 -0.21 10.11 5.93
CA ILE A 41 0.88 9.90 4.96
C ILE A 41 0.62 8.66 4.10
N ASP A 42 0.12 7.58 4.69
CA ASP A 42 -0.20 6.34 3.97
C ASP A 42 -1.27 6.57 2.90
N CYS A 43 -2.31 7.36 3.21
CA CYS A 43 -3.34 7.73 2.23
C CYS A 43 -2.77 8.54 1.06
N LEU A 44 -1.85 9.47 1.33
CA LEU A 44 -1.24 10.30 0.29
C LEU A 44 -0.29 9.49 -0.60
N HIS A 45 0.48 8.56 -0.03
CA HIS A 45 1.33 7.64 -0.79
C HIS A 45 0.53 6.67 -1.66
N ALA A 46 -0.60 6.17 -1.17
CA ALA A 46 -1.52 5.37 -1.98
C ALA A 46 -2.05 6.18 -3.19
N ALA A 47 -2.55 7.39 -2.94
CA ALA A 47 -3.05 8.26 -4.00
C ALA A 47 -1.96 8.64 -5.03
N LEU A 48 -0.73 8.91 -4.57
CA LEU A 48 0.41 9.18 -5.46
C LEU A 48 0.77 7.96 -6.31
N THR A 49 0.70 6.75 -5.75
CA THR A 49 0.98 5.49 -6.46
C THR A 49 -0.04 5.22 -7.56
N GLU A 50 -1.32 5.52 -7.30
CA GLU A 50 -2.38 5.42 -8.31
C GLU A 50 -2.18 6.41 -9.46
N LEU A 51 -1.80 7.65 -9.14
CA LEU A 51 -1.59 8.73 -10.12
C LEU A 51 -0.29 8.57 -10.94
N ASP A 52 0.75 7.96 -10.39
CA ASP A 52 2.00 7.68 -11.12
C ASP A 52 1.84 6.48 -12.09
N GLY A 53 0.66 5.86 -12.15
CA GLY A 53 0.31 4.80 -13.08
C GLY A 53 0.82 3.44 -12.63
N GLY A 54 0.19 2.86 -11.60
CA GLY A 54 0.45 1.52 -11.07
C GLY A 54 0.82 0.46 -12.12
N ALA A 55 2.12 0.35 -12.39
CA ALA A 55 2.74 -0.70 -13.19
C ALA A 55 3.00 -1.92 -12.32
N ASN A 56 1.94 -2.57 -11.82
CA ASN A 56 1.89 -4.04 -11.75
C ASN A 56 0.49 -4.47 -11.35
N SER A 57 -0.16 -5.18 -12.26
CA SER A 57 -1.30 -6.05 -11.97
C SER A 57 -1.03 -6.91 -10.73
N VAL A 58 -1.74 -6.65 -9.63
CA VAL A 58 -2.04 -7.74 -8.70
C VAL A 58 -3.08 -8.60 -9.41
N SER A 59 -2.58 -9.49 -10.25
CA SER A 59 -3.35 -10.60 -10.78
C SER A 59 -3.78 -11.41 -9.57
N ALA A 60 -5.07 -11.40 -9.25
CA ALA A 60 -5.66 -12.33 -8.32
C ALA A 60 -5.28 -13.73 -8.81
N SER A 61 -4.32 -14.37 -8.15
CA SER A 61 -4.02 -15.78 -8.41
C SER A 61 -5.16 -16.54 -7.76
N ASP A 62 -6.08 -17.00 -8.60
CA ASP A 62 -7.06 -18.02 -8.28
C ASP A 62 -6.37 -19.11 -7.45
N THR A 63 -6.62 -19.11 -6.13
CA THR A 63 -6.36 -20.30 -5.33
C THR A 63 -7.53 -21.25 -5.57
N SER A 64 -7.60 -21.78 -6.80
CA SER A 64 -8.54 -22.83 -7.15
C SER A 64 -7.96 -24.16 -6.66
N ALA A 65 -8.69 -24.75 -5.71
CA ALA A 65 -8.69 -26.14 -5.25
C ALA A 65 -7.68 -27.12 -5.90
N SER A 66 -6.87 -27.79 -5.06
CA SER A 66 -6.36 -29.12 -5.39
C SER A 66 -7.36 -30.18 -4.93
N PRO A 67 -7.95 -31.01 -5.82
CA PRO A 67 -8.65 -32.21 -5.40
C PRO A 67 -7.62 -33.30 -5.02
N LEU A 68 -7.76 -33.85 -3.82
CA LEU A 68 -7.07 -35.06 -3.37
C LEU A 68 -7.53 -36.26 -4.20
N GLN A 69 -6.76 -36.62 -5.22
CA GLN A 69 -6.73 -37.97 -5.83
C GLN A 69 -5.25 -38.28 -6.05
N THR A 70 -4.69 -39.39 -5.57
CA THR A 70 -4.72 -40.76 -6.12
C THR A 70 -3.82 -41.57 -5.15
N ASP A 71 -3.81 -42.89 -4.95
CA ASP A 71 -4.27 -44.05 -5.70
C ASP A 71 -4.18 -45.26 -4.73
N LEU A 72 -5.20 -46.11 -4.69
CA LEU A 72 -5.17 -47.39 -3.96
C LEU A 72 -4.56 -48.42 -4.90
N THR A 73 -3.29 -48.79 -4.72
CA THR A 73 -2.72 -49.94 -5.41
C THR A 73 -3.03 -51.23 -4.64
N PRO A 74 -3.57 -52.29 -5.28
CA PRO A 74 -3.71 -53.60 -4.64
C PRO A 74 -2.39 -54.37 -4.79
N LEU A 75 -1.77 -54.76 -3.67
CA LEU A 75 -0.70 -55.77 -3.70
C LEU A 75 -1.31 -57.10 -4.16
N SER A 76 -0.86 -57.60 -5.30
CA SER A 76 -1.10 -58.98 -5.74
C SER A 76 0.23 -59.69 -5.92
N ILE A 77 0.29 -60.87 -5.28
CA ILE A 77 1.29 -61.95 -5.30
C ILE A 77 2.48 -61.76 -4.35
#